data_AF-A0A1E7J1B7-F1
#
_entry.id   AF-A0A1E7J1B7-F1
#
_cell.length_a   1.000
_cell.length_b   1.000
_cell.length_c   1.000
_cell.angle_alpha   90.00
_cell.angle_beta   90.00
_cell.angle_gamma   90.00
#
_symmetry.space_group_name_H-M   'P 1'
#
loop_
_entity.id
_entity.type
_entity.pdbx_description
1 polymer ?
#
loop_
_entity_poly.entity_id
_entity_poly.type
_entity_poly.pdbx_seq_one_letter_code
_entity_poly.pdbx_strand_id
1 'polypeptide(L)'
;MSEYNQEQSKTIQMVRNHLKTLSRSEQTRIKTRIRSYLLFRKEVAEFLQHHFSELCTQKCYQNHYSACCGREGITTFFADVLVNVLMSSEKETGRLLQVLGLSDIGAKCVYLGKTGCLWRIKPIVCEMFLCEHARKTVFGRDPLALKEWKRLRLRNKRYTWPNRPVLFDDLESCFIRAGHSSTLMYFHNSPGLLRVKRLAAKKRETALQESHRIKPLV
;
A
#
# COMPACT_ATOMS: atom_id res chain seq x y z
N MET A 1 -20.67 -6.82 -10.86
CA MET A 1 -19.42 -6.48 -10.11
C MET A 1 -19.79 -5.66 -8.89
N SER A 2 -19.24 -5.96 -7.72
CA SER A 2 -19.41 -5.13 -6.51
C SER A 2 -18.84 -3.71 -6.71
N GLU A 3 -19.29 -2.74 -5.90
CA GLU A 3 -18.77 -1.37 -5.94
C GLU A 3 -17.25 -1.33 -5.76
N TYR A 4 -16.74 -2.12 -4.81
CA TYR A 4 -15.31 -2.33 -4.61
C TYR A 4 -14.62 -2.79 -5.91
N ASN A 5 -15.11 -3.85 -6.56
CA ASN A 5 -14.47 -4.36 -7.78
C ASN A 5 -14.49 -3.33 -8.92
N GLN A 6 -15.59 -2.58 -9.04
CA GLN A 6 -15.72 -1.52 -10.05
C GLN A 6 -14.71 -0.39 -9.80
N GLU A 7 -14.58 0.07 -8.56
CA GLU A 7 -13.63 1.10 -8.15
C GLU A 7 -12.17 0.70 -8.44
N GLN A 8 -11.80 -0.52 -8.06
CA GLN A 8 -10.46 -1.07 -8.31
C GLN A 8 -10.19 -1.18 -9.81
N SER A 9 -11.14 -1.72 -10.58
CA SER A 9 -11.01 -1.90 -12.02
C SER A 9 -10.86 -0.56 -12.75
N LYS A 10 -11.71 0.43 -12.43
CA LYS A 10 -11.61 1.80 -12.99
C LYS A 10 -10.25 2.42 -12.71
N THR A 11 -9.76 2.31 -11.48
CA THR A 11 -8.45 2.89 -11.11
C THR A 11 -7.29 2.20 -11.82
N ILE A 12 -7.29 0.86 -11.90
CA ILE A 12 -6.26 0.10 -12.64
C ILE A 12 -6.25 0.48 -14.12
N GLN A 13 -7.44 0.59 -14.75
CA GLN A 13 -7.54 0.98 -16.16
C GLN A 13 -7.02 2.39 -16.40
N MET A 14 -7.42 3.36 -15.57
CA MET A 14 -6.95 4.74 -15.65
C MET A 14 -5.43 4.83 -15.52
N VAL A 15 -4.85 4.16 -14.51
CA VAL A 15 -3.40 4.12 -14.31
C VAL A 15 -2.69 3.48 -15.51
N ARG A 16 -3.17 2.32 -15.98
CA ARG A 16 -2.60 1.61 -17.13
C ARG A 16 -2.61 2.50 -18.38
N ASN A 17 -3.73 3.15 -18.65
CA ASN A 17 -3.89 3.99 -19.85
C ASN A 17 -2.98 5.22 -19.77
N HIS A 18 -2.93 5.91 -18.63
CA HIS A 18 -2.04 7.06 -18.48
C HIS A 18 -0.56 6.67 -18.55
N LEU A 19 -0.14 5.57 -17.94
CA LEU A 19 1.26 5.12 -18.04
C LEU A 19 1.67 4.83 -19.50
N LYS A 20 0.75 4.35 -20.35
CA LYS A 20 1.00 4.15 -21.78
C LYS A 20 1.19 5.44 -22.56
N THR A 21 0.63 6.56 -22.10
CA THR A 21 0.83 7.87 -22.75
C THR A 21 2.12 8.56 -22.31
N LEU A 22 2.72 8.12 -21.19
CA LEU A 22 3.97 8.68 -20.70
C LEU A 22 5.17 8.19 -21.50
N SER A 23 6.10 9.10 -21.76
CA SER A 23 7.40 8.77 -22.33
C SER A 23 8.21 7.84 -21.42
N ARG A 24 9.22 7.16 -21.98
CA ARG A 24 10.12 6.29 -21.21
C ARG A 24 10.85 7.05 -20.10
N SER A 25 11.22 8.30 -20.32
CA SER A 25 11.90 9.14 -19.32
C SER A 25 10.98 9.49 -18.16
N GLU A 26 9.70 9.80 -18.42
CA GLU A 26 8.71 10.06 -17.38
C GLU A 26 8.40 8.81 -16.55
N GLN A 27 8.21 7.65 -17.19
CA GLN A 27 8.04 6.39 -16.48
C GLN A 27 9.28 6.07 -15.62
N THR A 28 10.48 6.32 -16.15
CA THR A 28 11.74 6.15 -15.41
C THR A 28 11.80 7.08 -14.21
N ARG A 29 11.37 8.33 -14.35
CA ARG A 29 11.30 9.30 -13.24
C ARG A 29 10.39 8.80 -12.12
N ILE A 30 9.23 8.23 -12.45
CA ILE A 30 8.33 7.63 -11.45
C ILE A 30 9.00 6.43 -10.79
N LYS A 31 9.63 5.53 -11.57
CA LYS A 31 10.38 4.37 -11.05
C LYS A 31 11.49 4.78 -10.08
N THR A 32 12.25 5.82 -10.41
CA THR A 32 13.30 6.37 -9.54
C THR A 32 12.72 6.87 -8.22
N ARG A 33 11.58 7.58 -8.24
CA ARG A 33 10.91 8.08 -7.03
C ARG A 33 10.45 6.96 -6.11
N ILE A 34 9.99 5.83 -6.66
CA ILE A 34 9.51 4.69 -5.86
C ILE A 34 10.62 3.71 -5.45
N ARG A 35 11.88 3.93 -5.85
CA ARG A 35 12.98 2.97 -5.61
C ARG A 35 13.15 2.61 -4.14
N SER A 36 13.21 3.60 -3.25
CA SER A 36 13.34 3.36 -1.79
C SER A 36 12.15 2.63 -1.20
N TYR A 37 10.96 2.87 -1.76
CA TYR A 37 9.75 2.14 -1.37
C TYR A 37 9.83 0.68 -1.82
N LEU A 38 10.23 0.41 -3.06
CA LEU A 38 10.40 -0.96 -3.57
C LEU A 38 11.47 -1.75 -2.78
N LEU A 39 12.58 -1.11 -2.38
CA LEU A 39 13.57 -1.74 -1.51
C LEU A 39 12.96 -2.11 -0.15
N PHE A 40 12.22 -1.18 0.47
CA PHE A 40 11.49 -1.46 1.69
C PHE A 40 10.48 -2.61 1.52
N ARG A 41 9.74 -2.66 0.40
CA ARG A 41 8.79 -3.75 0.10
C ARG A 41 9.49 -5.09 -0.04
N LYS A 42 10.66 -5.13 -0.67
CA LYS A 42 11.49 -6.33 -0.77
C LYS A 42 11.93 -6.83 0.61
N GLU A 43 12.43 -5.94 1.47
CA GLU A 43 12.84 -6.30 2.83
C GLU A 43 11.67 -6.84 3.68
N VAL A 44 10.47 -6.24 3.55
CA VAL A 44 9.26 -6.78 4.20
C VAL A 44 8.93 -8.17 3.67
N ALA A 45 8.98 -8.38 2.35
CA ALA A 45 8.69 -9.67 1.76
C ALA A 45 9.69 -10.75 2.21
N GLU A 46 10.98 -10.42 2.29
CA GLU A 46 12.03 -11.31 2.80
C GLU A 46 11.80 -11.66 4.27
N PHE A 47 11.49 -10.67 5.11
CA PHE A 47 11.14 -10.89 6.52
C PHE A 47 9.94 -11.83 6.68
N LEU A 48 8.87 -11.60 5.91
CA LEU A 48 7.68 -12.45 5.95
C LEU A 48 7.97 -13.86 5.42
N GLN A 49 8.78 -13.98 4.38
CA GLN A 49 9.19 -15.27 3.85
C GLN A 49 10.02 -16.06 4.87
N HIS A 50 10.94 -15.39 5.57
CA HIS A 50 11.82 -16.05 6.53
C HIS A 50 11.07 -16.50 7.79
N HIS A 51 10.23 -15.64 8.36
CA HIS A 51 9.63 -15.91 9.68
C HIS A 51 8.18 -16.43 9.63
N PHE A 52 7.45 -16.23 8.53
CA PHE A 52 6.00 -16.49 8.47
C PHE A 52 5.58 -17.42 7.34
N SER A 53 6.47 -17.81 6.42
CA SER A 53 6.09 -18.60 5.24
C SER A 53 5.44 -19.93 5.60
N GLU A 54 6.00 -20.71 6.52
CA GLU A 54 5.42 -22.00 6.92
C GLU A 54 4.00 -21.84 7.48
N LEU A 55 3.83 -20.89 8.40
CA LEU A 55 2.56 -20.66 9.09
C LEU A 55 1.47 -20.10 8.16
N CYS A 56 1.84 -19.13 7.31
CA CYS A 56 0.90 -18.46 6.42
C CYS A 56 0.62 -19.28 5.15
N THR A 57 1.58 -20.03 4.62
CA THR A 57 1.39 -20.90 3.43
C THR A 57 0.43 -22.04 3.73
N GLN A 58 0.63 -22.76 4.83
CA GLN A 58 -0.23 -23.88 5.21
C GLN A 58 -1.65 -23.45 5.57
N LYS A 59 -1.81 -22.37 6.36
CA LYS A 59 -3.15 -21.99 6.86
C LYS A 59 -3.93 -21.04 5.96
N CYS A 60 -3.28 -20.13 5.23
CA CYS A 60 -3.97 -19.07 4.51
C CYS A 60 -4.05 -19.29 3.00
N TYR A 61 -3.00 -19.88 2.39
CA TYR A 61 -2.93 -20.08 0.95
C TYR A 61 -3.47 -21.46 0.53
N GLN A 62 -3.17 -22.54 1.26
CA GLN A 62 -3.69 -23.88 0.94
C GLN A 62 -5.17 -24.05 1.28
N ASN A 63 -5.63 -23.51 2.41
CA ASN A 63 -7.04 -23.67 2.84
C ASN A 63 -7.99 -22.59 2.28
N HIS A 64 -7.52 -21.70 1.39
CA HIS A 64 -8.24 -20.54 0.87
C HIS A 64 -8.90 -19.63 1.94
N TYR A 65 -8.57 -19.83 3.21
CA TYR A 65 -9.21 -19.16 4.33
C TYR A 65 -8.80 -17.70 4.44
N SER A 66 -7.54 -17.40 4.03
CA SER A 66 -6.87 -16.11 4.12
C SER A 66 -7.40 -15.24 5.27
N ALA A 67 -7.03 -15.57 6.51
CA ALA A 67 -7.45 -14.79 7.69
C ALA A 67 -7.04 -13.31 7.60
N CYS A 68 -6.05 -13.00 6.75
CA CYS A 68 -5.56 -11.66 6.45
C CYS A 68 -6.32 -10.95 5.32
N CYS A 69 -7.15 -11.65 4.55
CA CYS A 69 -7.90 -11.09 3.43
C CYS A 69 -9.41 -11.26 3.70
N GLY A 70 -10.07 -10.18 4.11
CA GLY A 70 -11.53 -10.13 4.15
C GLY A 70 -12.08 -9.97 2.72
N ARG A 71 -13.25 -10.59 2.46
CA ARG A 71 -13.94 -10.72 1.15
C ARG A 71 -13.94 -9.44 0.31
N GLU A 72 -13.98 -8.27 0.96
CA GLU A 72 -14.00 -6.94 0.35
C GLU A 72 -13.20 -5.89 1.18
N GLY A 73 -12.28 -6.32 2.05
CA GLY A 73 -11.84 -5.53 3.22
C GLY A 73 -10.39 -4.99 3.23
N ILE A 74 -9.62 -5.13 2.15
CA ILE A 74 -8.28 -4.52 2.10
C ILE A 74 -8.39 -3.18 1.38
N THR A 75 -8.31 -2.10 2.16
CA THR A 75 -8.10 -0.75 1.62
C THR A 75 -6.87 -0.77 0.73
N THR A 76 -7.07 -0.44 -0.54
CA THR A 76 -6.00 -0.32 -1.53
C THR A 76 -5.83 1.16 -1.84
N PHE A 77 -4.63 1.69 -1.63
CA PHE A 77 -4.37 3.09 -1.96
C PHE A 77 -4.14 3.23 -3.47
N PHE A 78 -4.42 4.41 -4.02
CA PHE A 78 -4.07 4.74 -5.41
C PHE A 78 -2.59 4.42 -5.73
N ALA A 79 -1.69 4.77 -4.81
CA ALA A 79 -0.26 4.50 -4.95
C ALA A 79 0.07 2.99 -5.02
N ASP A 80 -0.68 2.13 -4.34
CA ASP A 80 -0.50 0.67 -4.46
C ASP A 80 -0.82 0.21 -5.89
N VAL A 81 -1.93 0.70 -6.46
CA VAL A 81 -2.31 0.43 -7.87
C VAL A 81 -1.22 0.91 -8.82
N LEU A 82 -0.79 2.16 -8.67
CA LEU A 82 0.25 2.75 -9.52
C LEU A 82 1.54 1.95 -9.49
N VAL A 83 2.06 1.66 -8.30
CA VAL A 83 3.29 0.89 -8.13
C VAL A 83 3.13 -0.50 -8.74
N ASN A 84 2.02 -1.18 -8.49
CA ASN A 84 1.81 -2.52 -9.03
C ASN A 84 1.72 -2.52 -10.55
N VAL A 85 0.92 -1.64 -11.16
CA VAL A 85 0.80 -1.57 -12.64
C VAL A 85 2.13 -1.19 -13.29
N LEU A 86 2.88 -0.25 -12.72
CA LEU A 86 4.19 0.18 -13.23
C LEU A 86 5.25 -0.94 -13.20
N MET A 87 5.11 -1.88 -12.26
CA MET A 87 6.04 -3.01 -12.09
C MET A 87 5.54 -4.31 -12.71
N SER A 88 4.29 -4.37 -13.17
CA SER A 88 3.65 -5.55 -13.75
C SER A 88 3.72 -5.53 -15.27
N SER A 89 3.77 -6.72 -15.87
CA SER A 89 3.54 -6.90 -17.30
C SER A 89 2.07 -6.65 -17.67
N GLU A 90 1.79 -6.42 -18.96
CA GLU A 90 0.42 -6.29 -19.46
C GLU A 90 -0.43 -7.53 -19.15
N LYS A 91 0.16 -8.73 -19.18
CA LYS A 91 -0.52 -9.99 -18.84
C LYS A 91 -0.83 -10.10 -17.35
N GLU A 92 0.03 -9.61 -16.47
CA GLU A 92 -0.23 -9.56 -15.02
C GLU A 92 -1.35 -8.56 -14.71
N THR A 93 -1.29 -7.35 -15.27
CA THR A 93 -2.34 -6.33 -15.10
C THR A 93 -3.68 -6.78 -15.69
N GLY A 94 -3.67 -7.44 -16.87
CA GLY A 94 -4.87 -8.00 -17.49
C GLY A 94 -5.57 -9.06 -16.62
N ARG A 95 -4.79 -9.92 -15.94
CA ARG A 95 -5.32 -10.91 -15.00
C ARG A 95 -6.04 -10.27 -13.81
N LEU A 96 -5.50 -9.17 -13.26
CA LEU A 96 -6.17 -8.42 -12.18
C LEU A 96 -7.53 -7.86 -12.64
N LEU A 97 -7.58 -7.25 -13.83
CA LEU A 97 -8.83 -6.73 -14.40
C LEU A 97 -9.86 -7.84 -14.66
N GLN A 98 -9.40 -8.99 -15.15
CA GLN A 98 -10.26 -10.14 -15.41
C GLN A 98 -10.95 -10.63 -14.14
N VAL A 99 -10.20 -10.85 -13.05
CA VAL A 99 -10.79 -11.36 -11.80
C VAL A 99 -11.74 -10.36 -11.16
N LEU A 100 -11.49 -9.05 -11.30
CA LEU A 100 -12.41 -8.03 -10.82
C LEU A 100 -13.74 -8.02 -11.57
N GLY A 101 -13.75 -8.45 -12.84
CA GLY A 101 -14.94 -8.59 -13.66
C GLY A 101 -15.86 -9.77 -13.28
N LEU A 102 -15.37 -10.72 -12.48
CA LEU A 102 -16.14 -11.90 -12.09
C LEU A 102 -17.16 -11.55 -11.00
N SER A 103 -18.36 -12.10 -11.13
CA SER A 103 -19.49 -11.85 -10.21
C SER A 103 -19.47 -12.75 -8.97
N ASP A 104 -18.82 -13.92 -9.03
CA ASP A 104 -18.83 -14.88 -7.93
C ASP A 104 -17.56 -15.75 -7.93
N ILE A 105 -16.63 -15.46 -7.02
CA ILE A 105 -15.30 -16.10 -6.99
C ILE A 105 -15.20 -17.10 -5.83
N GLY A 106 -16.22 -17.17 -4.94
CA GLY A 106 -16.25 -18.06 -3.78
C GLY A 106 -15.15 -17.84 -2.73
N ALA A 107 -14.07 -17.12 -3.06
CA ALA A 107 -12.94 -16.83 -2.19
C ALA A 107 -13.15 -15.55 -1.36
N LYS A 108 -12.54 -15.50 -0.17
CA LYS A 108 -12.46 -14.28 0.63
C LYS A 108 -11.54 -13.19 0.06
N CYS A 109 -10.91 -13.41 -1.09
CA CYS A 109 -10.11 -12.38 -1.75
C CYS A 109 -10.16 -12.60 -3.25
N VAL A 110 -10.71 -11.63 -3.99
CA VAL A 110 -10.78 -11.64 -5.46
C VAL A 110 -9.39 -11.78 -6.12
N TYR A 111 -8.34 -11.36 -5.43
CA TYR A 111 -6.97 -11.42 -5.94
C TYR A 111 -6.20 -12.68 -5.55
N LEU A 112 -6.84 -13.66 -4.91
CA LEU A 112 -6.18 -14.91 -4.53
C LEU A 112 -6.37 -15.96 -5.63
N GLY A 113 -5.30 -16.24 -6.40
CA GLY A 113 -5.27 -17.29 -7.41
C GLY A 113 -4.68 -18.61 -6.90
N LYS A 114 -4.63 -19.63 -7.77
CA LYS A 114 -4.12 -20.98 -7.44
C LYS A 114 -2.67 -20.99 -6.94
N THR A 115 -1.84 -20.05 -7.41
CA THR A 115 -0.42 -19.95 -7.05
C THR A 115 -0.14 -18.80 -6.08
N GLY A 116 -1.17 -18.24 -5.43
CA GLY A 116 -1.04 -17.12 -4.51
C GLY A 116 -1.66 -15.81 -5.02
N CYS A 117 -1.21 -14.68 -4.45
CA CYS A 117 -1.76 -13.37 -4.77
C CYS A 117 -1.46 -12.97 -6.23
N LEU A 118 -2.44 -12.41 -6.92
CA LEU A 118 -2.31 -11.93 -8.29
C LEU A 118 -1.61 -10.57 -8.39
N TRP A 119 -1.47 -9.84 -7.28
CA TRP A 119 -0.67 -8.63 -7.22
C TRP A 119 0.81 -8.99 -7.27
N ARG A 120 1.56 -8.38 -8.18
CA ARG A 120 3.02 -8.49 -8.20
C ARG A 120 3.63 -7.77 -7.00
N ILE A 121 3.11 -6.58 -6.69
CA ILE A 121 3.43 -5.85 -5.46
C ILE A 121 2.12 -5.69 -4.69
N LYS A 122 1.95 -6.44 -3.59
CA LYS A 122 0.68 -6.45 -2.83
C LYS A 122 0.33 -5.04 -2.32
N PRO A 123 -0.94 -4.71 -2.06
CA PRO A 123 -1.27 -3.49 -1.33
C PRO A 123 -0.52 -3.43 0.00
N ILE A 124 0.00 -2.25 0.37
CA ILE A 124 0.84 -2.13 1.57
C ILE A 124 0.10 -2.54 2.85
N VAL A 125 -1.21 -2.29 2.92
CA VAL A 125 -2.05 -2.72 4.05
C VAL A 125 -2.05 -4.24 4.17
N CYS A 126 -2.14 -4.96 3.05
CA CYS A 126 -2.11 -6.41 3.01
C CYS A 126 -0.74 -6.97 3.44
N GLU A 127 0.35 -6.43 2.87
CA GLU A 127 1.71 -6.92 3.16
C GLU A 127 2.11 -6.63 4.62
N MET A 128 1.66 -5.50 5.17
CA MET A 128 1.98 -5.11 6.54
C MET A 128 1.03 -5.69 7.59
N PHE A 129 0.12 -6.58 7.21
CA PHE A 129 -0.83 -7.21 8.11
C PHE A 129 -0.33 -8.58 8.57
N LEU A 130 -0.39 -8.81 9.89
CA LEU A 130 -0.17 -10.11 10.52
C LEU A 130 -1.34 -10.40 11.44
N CYS A 131 -2.01 -11.54 11.25
CA CYS A 131 -3.10 -11.94 12.12
C CYS A 131 -2.61 -12.23 13.54
N GLU A 132 -3.50 -12.16 14.52
CA GLU A 132 -3.14 -12.35 15.93
C GLU A 132 -2.46 -13.69 16.18
N HIS A 133 -2.96 -14.76 15.58
CA HIS A 133 -2.35 -16.09 15.66
C HIS A 133 -0.91 -16.08 15.17
N ALA A 134 -0.65 -15.51 14.00
CA ALA A 134 0.71 -15.42 13.44
C ALA A 134 1.65 -14.63 14.35
N ARG A 135 1.17 -13.49 14.88
CA ARG A 135 1.94 -12.66 15.80
C ARG A 135 2.30 -13.42 17.08
N LYS A 136 1.33 -14.10 17.70
CA LYS A 136 1.57 -14.87 18.94
C LYS A 136 2.55 -16.03 18.71
N THR A 137 2.35 -16.79 17.65
CA THR A 137 3.17 -17.97 17.34
C THR A 137 4.62 -17.62 17.06
N VAL A 138 4.87 -16.59 16.22
CA VAL A 138 6.23 -16.22 15.81
C VAL A 138 6.91 -15.34 16.85
N PHE A 139 6.29 -14.22 17.26
CA PHE A 139 6.93 -13.27 18.17
C PHE A 139 7.03 -13.76 19.61
N GLY A 140 6.21 -14.72 20.01
CA GLY A 140 6.34 -15.37 21.31
C GLY A 140 7.59 -16.24 21.42
N ARG A 141 8.11 -16.73 20.28
CA ARG A 141 9.29 -17.60 20.21
C ARG A 141 10.56 -16.84 19.81
N ASP A 142 10.42 -15.80 19.00
CA ASP A 142 11.53 -14.99 18.51
C ASP A 142 11.33 -13.48 18.79
N PRO A 143 11.89 -12.97 19.91
CA PRO A 143 11.87 -11.55 20.22
C PRO A 143 12.65 -10.67 19.24
N LEU A 144 13.65 -11.22 18.52
CA LEU A 144 14.41 -10.48 17.51
C LEU A 144 13.53 -10.21 16.28
N ALA A 145 12.76 -11.20 15.83
CA ALA A 145 11.76 -11.01 14.79
C ALA A 145 10.74 -9.91 15.14
N LEU A 146 10.32 -9.82 16.42
CA LEU A 146 9.45 -8.73 16.88
C LEU A 146 10.13 -7.36 16.78
N LYS A 147 11.41 -7.26 17.16
CA LYS A 147 12.19 -6.02 17.08
C LYS A 147 12.35 -5.57 15.63
N GLU A 148 12.64 -6.50 14.73
CA GLU A 148 12.75 -6.23 13.30
C GLU A 148 11.40 -5.80 12.71
N TRP A 149 10.31 -6.52 13.01
CA TRP A 149 8.97 -6.14 12.58
C TRP A 149 8.59 -4.72 13.02
N LYS A 150 8.90 -4.35 14.27
CA LYS A 150 8.68 -2.98 14.77
C LYS A 150 9.46 -1.94 13.95
N ARG A 151 10.70 -2.24 13.54
CA ARG A 151 11.52 -1.39 12.67
C ARG A 151 10.89 -1.24 11.28
N LEU A 152 10.42 -2.33 10.68
CA LEU A 152 9.71 -2.32 9.40
C LEU A 152 8.41 -1.50 9.48
N ARG A 153 7.62 -1.66 10.56
CA ARG A 153 6.41 -0.86 10.79
C ARG A 153 6.71 0.63 10.96
N LEU A 154 7.82 1.00 11.62
CA LEU A 154 8.22 2.40 11.73
C LEU A 154 8.63 2.98 10.38
N ARG A 155 9.33 2.20 9.54
CA ARG A 155 9.68 2.61 8.18
C ARG A 155 8.46 2.74 7.27
N ASN A 156 7.46 1.86 7.40
CA ASN A 156 6.19 1.95 6.66
C ASN A 156 5.54 3.34 6.81
N LYS A 157 5.62 3.94 8.01
CA LYS A 157 5.07 5.29 8.27
C LYS A 157 5.68 6.39 7.40
N ARG A 158 6.86 6.19 6.80
CA ARG A 158 7.44 7.14 5.83
C ARG A 158 6.67 7.20 4.52
N TYR A 159 5.89 6.17 4.21
CA TYR A 159 5.17 6.04 2.95
C TYR A 159 3.65 6.24 3.11
N THR A 160 3.10 5.95 4.29
CA THR A 160 1.65 5.84 4.51
C THR A 160 1.11 6.69 5.65
N TRP A 161 1.94 7.37 6.44
CA TRP A 161 1.46 8.11 7.62
C TRP A 161 1.19 9.58 7.30
N PRO A 162 -0.08 10.04 7.32
CA PRO A 162 -0.52 11.31 6.74
C PRO A 162 -0.28 12.53 7.65
N ASN A 163 0.58 12.43 8.67
CA ASN A 163 0.91 13.61 9.49
C ASN A 163 1.94 14.53 8.81
N ARG A 164 2.44 14.15 7.64
CA ARG A 164 3.37 14.87 6.78
C ARG A 164 3.15 14.43 5.33
N PRO A 165 3.64 15.18 4.34
CA PRO A 165 3.75 14.65 2.97
C PRO A 165 4.56 13.35 2.96
N VAL A 166 4.01 12.33 2.32
CA VAL A 166 4.63 11.02 2.11
C VAL A 166 4.59 10.66 0.62
N LEU A 167 5.30 9.61 0.23
CA LEU A 167 5.36 9.16 -1.16
C LEU A 167 3.96 8.98 -1.80
N PHE A 168 2.99 8.50 -1.03
CA PHE A 168 1.63 8.27 -1.55
C PHE A 168 0.93 9.58 -1.91
N ASP A 169 1.21 10.67 -1.18
CA ASP A 169 0.77 12.02 -1.57
C ASP A 169 1.35 12.40 -2.93
N ASP A 170 2.67 12.32 -3.06
CA ASP A 170 3.37 12.80 -4.25
C ASP A 170 2.91 12.06 -5.51
N LEU A 171 2.64 10.75 -5.39
CA LEU A 171 2.14 9.91 -6.49
C LEU A 171 0.71 10.28 -6.89
N GLU A 172 -0.19 10.48 -5.92
CA GLU A 172 -1.54 10.98 -6.20
C GLU A 172 -1.49 12.36 -6.86
N SER A 173 -0.69 13.29 -6.34
CA SER A 173 -0.57 14.64 -6.90
C SER A 173 -0.07 14.65 -8.36
N CYS A 174 0.76 13.68 -8.76
CA CYS A 174 1.21 13.58 -10.16
C CYS A 174 0.05 13.30 -11.11
N PHE A 175 -0.86 12.40 -10.72
CA PHE A 175 -2.03 12.04 -11.53
C PHE A 175 -3.10 13.13 -11.49
N ILE A 176 -3.32 13.75 -10.33
CA ILE A 176 -4.24 14.89 -10.20
C ILE A 176 -3.82 16.05 -11.12
N ARG A 177 -2.52 16.40 -11.15
CA ARG A 177 -2.00 17.43 -12.06
C ARG A 177 -2.15 17.08 -13.54
N ALA A 178 -2.25 15.79 -13.87
CA ALA A 178 -2.52 15.30 -15.22
C ALA A 178 -4.04 15.18 -15.52
N GLY A 179 -4.91 15.68 -14.65
CA GLY A 179 -6.37 15.68 -14.84
C GLY A 179 -7.07 14.38 -14.42
N HIS A 180 -6.36 13.45 -13.78
CA HIS A 180 -6.93 12.16 -13.35
C HIS A 180 -7.49 12.24 -11.94
N SER A 181 -8.56 11.48 -11.69
CA SER A 181 -9.17 11.35 -10.37
C SER A 181 -9.58 9.91 -10.09
N SER A 182 -9.34 9.46 -8.85
CA SER A 182 -9.80 8.17 -8.35
C SER A 182 -10.22 8.32 -6.90
N THR A 183 -11.27 7.61 -6.52
CA THR A 183 -11.74 7.50 -5.13
C THR A 183 -10.72 6.81 -4.22
N LEU A 184 -9.75 6.06 -4.79
CA LEU A 184 -8.61 5.48 -4.07
C LEU A 184 -7.51 6.49 -3.72
N MET A 185 -7.61 7.74 -4.20
CA MET A 185 -6.68 8.83 -3.87
C MET A 185 -6.97 9.37 -2.46
N TYR A 186 -6.91 8.50 -1.45
CA TYR A 186 -7.35 8.82 -0.10
C TYR A 186 -6.52 9.94 0.52
N PHE A 187 -5.25 10.11 0.15
CA PHE A 187 -4.44 11.19 0.70
C PHE A 187 -4.96 12.56 0.27
N HIS A 188 -5.62 12.68 -0.88
CA HIS A 188 -6.22 13.94 -1.34
C HIS A 188 -7.74 14.01 -1.13
N ASN A 189 -8.43 12.88 -1.02
CA ASN A 189 -9.89 12.84 -1.01
C ASN A 189 -10.50 12.43 0.35
N SER A 190 -9.77 11.73 1.23
CA SER A 190 -10.34 11.24 2.50
C SER A 190 -10.47 12.37 3.53
N PRO A 191 -11.68 12.72 4.00
CA PRO A 191 -11.87 13.78 4.99
C PRO A 191 -11.10 13.50 6.29
N GLY A 192 -11.02 12.22 6.70
CA GLY A 192 -10.27 11.77 7.87
C GLY A 192 -8.77 12.02 7.73
N LEU A 193 -8.15 11.60 6.62
CA LEU A 193 -6.71 11.82 6.40
C LEU A 193 -6.39 13.31 6.23
N LEU A 194 -7.25 14.06 5.55
CA LEU A 194 -7.11 15.52 5.43
C LEU A 194 -7.21 16.23 6.78
N ARG A 195 -8.07 15.75 7.69
CA ARG A 195 -8.12 16.26 9.08
C ARG A 195 -6.82 16.00 9.83
N VAL A 196 -6.25 14.79 9.73
CA VAL A 196 -4.97 14.44 10.37
C VAL A 196 -3.84 15.35 9.85
N LYS A 197 -3.77 15.58 8.53
CA LYS A 197 -2.79 16.50 7.91
C LYS A 197 -2.90 17.91 8.47
N ARG A 198 -4.13 18.46 8.51
CA ARG A 198 -4.39 19.81 9.04
C ARG A 198 -3.96 19.94 10.50
N LEU A 199 -4.30 18.96 11.34
CA LEU A 199 -3.90 18.96 12.75
C LEU A 199 -2.37 18.89 12.91
N ALA A 200 -1.69 18.08 12.10
CA ALA A 200 -0.24 17.98 12.13
C ALA A 200 0.45 19.26 11.65
N ALA A 201 -0.11 19.95 10.64
CA ALA A 201 0.38 21.25 10.18
C ALA A 201 0.28 22.31 11.29
N LYS A 202 -0.91 22.44 11.91
CA LYS A 202 -1.11 23.35 13.06
C LYS A 202 -0.12 23.08 14.18
N LYS A 203 0.07 21.82 14.56
CA LYS A 203 1.01 21.45 15.62
C LYS A 203 2.46 21.85 15.29
N ARG A 204 2.87 21.73 14.02
CA ARG A 204 4.21 22.19 13.59
C ARG A 204 4.34 23.70 13.66
N GLU A 205 3.32 24.44 13.21
CA GLU A 205 3.29 25.90 13.28
C GLU A 205 3.40 26.39 14.71
N THR A 206 2.64 25.82 15.65
CA THR A 206 2.73 26.16 17.08
C THR A 206 4.13 25.88 17.64
N ALA A 207 4.72 24.72 17.35
CA ALA A 207 6.06 24.38 17.82
C ALA A 207 7.16 25.29 17.23
N LEU A 208 6.99 25.75 15.99
CA LEU A 208 7.87 26.74 15.36
C LEU A 208 7.73 28.11 16.01
N GLN A 209 6.51 28.54 16.34
CA GLN A 209 6.27 29.81 17.02
C GLN A 209 6.85 29.82 18.45
N GLU A 210 6.72 28.71 19.18
CA GLU A 210 7.32 28.54 20.51
C GLU A 210 8.85 28.55 20.46
N SER A 211 9.47 27.90 19.47
CA SER A 211 10.93 27.90 19.34
C SER A 211 11.52 29.26 18.95
N HIS A 212 10.75 30.11 18.26
CA HIS A 212 11.16 31.48 17.91
C HIS A 212 10.94 32.49 19.05
N ARG A 213 10.11 32.17 20.06
CA ARG A 213 10.00 32.96 21.29
C ARG A 213 11.16 32.74 22.27
N ILE A 214 12.00 31.73 22.03
CA ILE A 214 13.18 31.42 22.85
C ILE A 214 14.43 31.88 22.07
N LYS A 215 14.78 33.16 22.16
CA LYS A 215 16.12 33.70 21.83
C LYS A 215 16.53 34.73 22.91
N PRO A 216 17.84 34.90 23.12
CA PRO A 216 18.51 34.61 24.39
C PRO A 216 18.33 35.71 25.44
N LEU A 217 18.30 35.31 26.71
CA LEU A 217 18.68 36.19 27.81
C LEU A 217 20.13 36.62 27.54
N VAL A 218 20.29 37.88 27.15
CA VAL A 218 21.58 38.60 27.13
C VAL A 218 22.06 38.76 28.57
#